data_AF-A0A958KVJ4-F1
#
_entry.id   AF-A0A958KVJ4-F1
#
_cell.length_a   1.000
_cell.length_b   1.000
_cell.length_c   1.000
_cell.angle_alpha   90.00
_cell.angle_beta   90.00
_cell.angle_gamma   90.00
#
_symmetry.space_group_name_H-M   'P 1'
#
loop_
_entity.id
_entity.type
_entity.pdbx_description
1 polymer ?
#
loop_
_entity_poly.entity_id
_entity_poly.type
_entity_poly.pdbx_seq_one_letter_code
_entity_poly.pdbx_strand_id
1 'polypeptide(L)'
;MKIRIKKLVSVSLALTHIFLATSCATVSNLPTGPTISRKDIEAKTPNRPMIALANRKEIISKIERFESALEKRGKALTPADWRLHDELLAKYIQLKNQSVNGTKILVPGRSRLRVEAQSFCLNSGRAAPSENEIFEWVKSDPKIPYYKEILKLFSKDKQIEQADIQALFWNLQNKTQWENYPDNFKAILQKIDPNAAVKLPSKIKDTAQNAVMDYLKSQMPIADKIDEAFSFAEGEYYRYSEYARSISDLKSKFSIEEKDEAQSIADSPLYVTTKSDGYHNQTLTFYNPTSKSQEIDLSDYYLKSSRNDVQRIALGRKPSVDEDLVSQLENSLYKSMARLGVGFTPVIGDVADLYELLTGKDFLNAYKLTWGERLLSGIGLIAGSGAGFRYAARAANAPEEFLPKFERGFEQVAKKELGLTSRELKETREFIAEAKSAKQSIEASPTLRKSFESNGFKKTDFYVRPNGEVIPSTGYRYISSDAQYLEDLSRIGKIPAFESGNYISFNKFDRPKSAADHLQLPPQNNASIRVEFDTAPIAERLQIPNGNYGRADYLEPITKDFPDFGKGGGYQAITKDSIQAKRIVDLRTNKVIFERGIK
;
A
#
# COMPACT_ATOMS: atom_id res chain seq x y z
N MET A 1 -21.89 65.51 -47.24
CA MET A 1 -22.28 64.94 -45.92
C MET A 1 -21.01 64.86 -45.08
N LYS A 2 -20.75 65.53 -43.93
CA LYS A 2 -21.60 65.91 -42.75
C LYS A 2 -22.46 64.72 -42.30
N ILE A 3 -22.40 64.15 -41.09
CA ILE A 3 -21.98 64.56 -39.72
C ILE A 3 -20.89 63.58 -39.18
N ARG A 4 -19.91 63.87 -38.31
CA ARG A 4 -19.46 65.03 -37.50
C ARG A 4 -19.97 65.25 -36.05
N ILE A 5 -19.92 64.26 -35.15
CA ILE A 5 -20.05 64.46 -33.68
C ILE A 5 -18.67 64.73 -33.04
N LYS A 6 -18.60 65.66 -32.08
CA LYS A 6 -17.37 66.16 -31.42
C LYS A 6 -17.30 65.73 -29.95
N LYS A 7 -16.04 65.60 -29.48
CA LYS A 7 -15.46 65.93 -28.16
C LYS A 7 -16.39 66.52 -27.07
N LEU A 8 -16.12 66.15 -25.81
CA LEU A 8 -15.67 67.03 -24.72
C LEU A 8 -14.93 66.15 -23.66
N VAL A 9 -13.68 66.44 -23.23
CA VAL A 9 -13.27 67.24 -22.03
C VAL A 9 -13.44 66.45 -20.71
N SER A 10 -12.48 66.36 -19.77
CA SER A 10 -11.13 66.96 -19.65
C SER A 10 -10.22 66.21 -18.66
N VAL A 11 -8.92 66.51 -18.72
CA VAL A 11 -7.93 66.25 -17.67
C VAL A 11 -8.16 67.16 -16.45
N SER A 12 -8.13 66.57 -15.25
CA SER A 12 -7.72 67.19 -13.97
C SER A 12 -7.08 66.07 -13.14
N LEU A 13 -5.75 65.97 -13.09
CA LEU A 13 -4.84 66.63 -12.15
C LEU A 13 -4.98 66.13 -10.69
N ALA A 14 -3.84 65.73 -10.11
CA ALA A 14 -3.77 65.22 -8.76
C ALA A 14 -3.99 66.32 -7.70
N LEU A 15 -4.79 66.04 -6.67
CA LEU A 15 -4.42 66.20 -5.25
C LEU A 15 -5.52 65.63 -4.34
N THR A 16 -5.34 64.41 -3.83
CA THR A 16 -5.96 63.99 -2.57
C THR A 16 -5.10 62.91 -1.93
N HIS A 17 -4.16 63.35 -1.09
CA HIS A 17 -3.44 62.48 -0.17
C HIS A 17 -4.22 62.39 1.16
N ILE A 18 -4.05 61.26 1.86
CA ILE A 18 -4.46 61.03 3.25
C ILE A 18 -5.97 60.98 3.48
N PHE A 19 -6.55 59.78 3.40
CA PHE A 19 -7.31 59.13 4.49
C PHE A 19 -7.88 57.79 4.00
N LEU A 20 -7.21 56.68 4.34
CA LEU A 20 -7.79 55.33 4.52
C LEU A 20 -6.69 54.34 4.99
N ALA A 21 -6.02 54.70 6.09
CA ALA A 21 -5.52 53.67 6.99
C ALA A 21 -6.70 53.10 7.79
N THR A 22 -6.51 51.93 8.41
CA THR A 22 -7.46 51.29 9.34
C THR A 22 -8.86 50.98 8.79
N SER A 23 -8.94 50.14 7.76
CA SER A 23 -9.89 49.02 7.84
C SER A 23 -9.11 47.76 8.18
N CYS A 24 -9.05 47.42 9.47
CA CYS A 24 -8.68 46.06 9.86
C CYS A 24 -9.72 45.13 9.22
N ALA A 25 -9.34 44.42 8.17
CA ALA A 25 -10.21 43.42 7.58
C ALA A 25 -10.56 42.42 8.68
N THR A 26 -11.84 42.40 9.05
CA THR A 26 -12.38 41.44 10.00
C THR A 26 -11.96 40.06 9.55
N VAL A 27 -11.38 39.27 10.47
CA VAL A 27 -10.96 37.91 10.20
C VAL A 27 -12.17 37.17 9.64
N SER A 28 -12.16 36.92 8.34
CA SER A 28 -13.23 36.17 7.69
C SER A 28 -13.22 34.78 8.29
N ASN A 29 -14.27 34.43 9.01
CA ASN A 29 -14.49 33.09 9.54
C ASN A 29 -14.51 32.11 8.37
N LEU A 30 -13.34 31.54 8.06
CA LEU A 30 -13.21 30.39 7.19
C LEU A 30 -14.05 29.27 7.84
N PRO A 31 -14.87 28.54 7.06
CA PRO A 31 -15.74 27.53 7.62
C PRO A 31 -14.89 26.35 8.13
N THR A 32 -14.54 26.39 9.40
CA THR A 32 -14.04 25.23 10.13
C THR A 32 -15.09 24.13 10.04
N GLY A 33 -14.66 22.89 9.83
CA GLY A 33 -15.56 21.74 9.87
C GLY A 33 -16.33 21.67 11.20
N PRO A 34 -17.49 20.99 11.24
CA PRO A 34 -18.36 20.98 12.41
C PRO A 34 -17.62 20.51 13.66
N THR A 35 -17.53 21.39 14.65
CA THR A 35 -16.94 21.07 15.96
C THR A 35 -17.97 20.40 16.86
N ILE A 36 -17.50 19.69 17.88
CA ILE A 36 -18.33 19.10 18.92
C ILE A 36 -17.67 19.32 20.28
N SER A 37 -18.45 19.62 21.32
CA SER A 37 -17.91 19.69 22.68
C SER A 37 -17.20 18.38 23.03
N ARG A 38 -16.01 18.49 23.60
CA ARG A 38 -15.20 17.35 24.03
C ARG A 38 -15.98 16.43 24.96
N LYS A 39 -16.74 17.00 25.89
CA LYS A 39 -17.60 16.27 26.83
C LYS A 39 -18.64 15.40 26.11
N ASP A 40 -19.28 15.94 25.07
CA ASP A 40 -20.35 15.26 24.33
C ASP A 40 -19.82 14.15 23.42
N ILE A 41 -18.63 14.32 22.85
CA ILE A 41 -17.98 13.25 22.08
C ILE A 41 -17.41 12.17 23.01
N GLU A 42 -16.84 12.54 24.17
CA GLU A 42 -16.34 11.59 25.18
C GLU A 42 -17.44 10.69 25.74
N ALA A 43 -18.66 11.22 25.93
CA ALA A 43 -19.82 10.42 26.30
C ALA A 43 -20.21 9.37 25.25
N LYS A 44 -19.92 9.62 23.96
CA LYS A 44 -20.21 8.71 22.83
C LYS A 44 -19.05 7.74 22.53
N THR A 45 -17.84 8.07 22.97
CA THR A 45 -16.63 7.29 22.71
C THR A 45 -15.98 6.87 24.03
N PRO A 46 -16.38 5.72 24.61
CA PRO A 46 -15.77 5.24 25.84
C PRO A 46 -14.26 5.13 25.68
N ASN A 47 -13.52 5.51 26.72
CA ASN A 47 -12.07 5.44 26.76
C ASN A 47 -11.61 3.99 26.77
N ARG A 48 -11.53 3.38 25.58
CA ARG A 48 -10.73 2.17 25.38
C ARG A 48 -9.28 2.64 25.49
N PRO A 49 -8.52 2.26 26.52
CA PRO A 49 -7.11 2.59 26.54
C PRO A 49 -6.51 2.07 25.23
N MET A 50 -5.72 2.91 24.54
CA MET A 50 -4.67 2.35 23.70
C MET A 50 -3.95 1.37 24.61
N ILE A 51 -3.96 0.08 24.28
CA ILE A 51 -3.34 -0.94 25.13
C ILE A 51 -1.86 -0.63 25.07
N ALA A 52 -1.40 0.11 26.08
CA ALA A 52 -0.10 0.73 26.13
C ALA A 52 0.93 -0.38 26.07
N LEU A 53 1.60 -0.51 24.92
CA LEU A 53 2.64 -1.49 24.58
C LEU A 53 2.66 -2.66 25.56
N ALA A 54 1.60 -3.49 25.49
CA ALA A 54 1.18 -4.32 26.61
C ALA A 54 2.36 -5.07 27.18
N ASN A 55 2.64 -4.80 28.47
CA ASN A 55 3.90 -5.08 29.17
C ASN A 55 4.62 -6.26 28.52
N ARG A 56 5.68 -6.01 27.74
CA ARG A 56 6.28 -7.00 26.82
C ARG A 56 6.53 -8.36 27.48
N LYS A 57 6.91 -8.33 28.77
CA LYS A 57 7.11 -9.50 29.64
C LYS A 57 5.84 -10.34 29.85
N GLU A 58 4.68 -9.71 29.99
CA GLU A 58 3.37 -10.37 30.11
C GLU A 58 2.98 -11.08 28.81
N ILE A 59 3.14 -10.42 27.65
CA ILE A 59 2.85 -11.06 26.36
C ILE A 59 3.80 -12.23 26.12
N ILE A 60 5.11 -12.06 26.33
CA ILE A 60 6.09 -13.14 26.20
C ILE A 60 5.77 -14.31 27.15
N SER A 61 5.47 -14.03 28.42
CA SER A 61 5.07 -15.09 29.37
C SER A 61 3.79 -15.83 28.95
N LYS A 62 2.84 -15.15 28.30
CA LYS A 62 1.66 -15.78 27.71
C LYS A 62 2.00 -16.63 26.48
N ILE A 63 2.91 -16.18 25.61
CA ILE A 63 3.45 -16.96 24.49
C ILE A 63 4.12 -18.23 25.01
N GLU A 64 5.08 -18.12 25.92
CA GLU A 64 5.81 -19.26 26.53
C GLU A 64 4.86 -20.27 27.17
N ARG A 65 3.85 -19.78 27.91
CA ARG A 65 2.82 -20.63 28.53
C ARG A 65 2.00 -21.38 27.47
N PHE A 66 1.66 -20.73 26.37
CA PHE A 66 0.91 -21.34 25.28
C PHE A 66 1.76 -22.34 24.49
N GLU A 67 3.01 -22.02 24.17
CA GLU A 67 3.95 -22.96 23.53
C GLU A 67 4.18 -24.20 24.40
N SER A 68 4.34 -24.04 25.72
CA SER A 68 4.48 -25.18 26.64
C SER A 68 3.20 -26.04 26.71
N ALA A 69 2.02 -25.44 26.58
CA ALA A 69 0.76 -26.19 26.49
C ALA A 69 0.66 -26.97 25.17
N LEU A 70 1.05 -26.37 24.04
CA LEU A 70 1.11 -27.01 22.73
C LEU A 70 2.11 -28.17 22.69
N GLU A 71 3.25 -28.06 23.36
CA GLU A 71 4.24 -29.14 23.45
C GLU A 71 3.73 -30.31 24.29
N LYS A 72 3.17 -30.03 25.47
CA LYS A 72 2.73 -31.07 26.42
C LYS A 72 1.44 -31.77 26.00
N ARG A 73 0.55 -31.08 25.26
CA ARG A 73 -0.81 -31.58 24.96
C ARG A 73 -1.08 -31.77 23.47
N GLY A 74 -0.29 -31.17 22.57
CA GLY A 74 -0.49 -31.27 21.13
C GLY A 74 -1.91 -30.89 20.72
N LYS A 75 -2.67 -31.86 20.19
CA LYS A 75 -4.06 -31.69 19.74
C LYS A 75 -5.09 -31.66 20.87
N ALA A 76 -4.70 -31.93 22.12
CA ALA A 76 -5.58 -31.98 23.30
C ALA A 76 -5.53 -30.69 24.14
N LEU A 77 -5.58 -29.52 23.48
CA LEU A 77 -5.64 -28.23 24.17
C LEU A 77 -6.94 -28.08 24.98
N THR A 78 -6.80 -27.54 26.19
CA THR A 78 -7.93 -27.29 27.10
C THR A 78 -8.66 -25.98 26.73
N PRO A 79 -9.92 -25.78 27.18
CA PRO A 79 -10.62 -24.51 26.98
C PRO A 79 -9.86 -23.28 27.53
N ALA A 80 -8.98 -23.45 28.53
CA ALA A 80 -8.13 -22.38 29.04
C ALA A 80 -6.97 -22.05 28.10
N ASP A 81 -6.38 -23.05 27.43
CA ASP A 81 -5.30 -22.85 26.46
C ASP A 81 -5.85 -22.17 25.19
N TRP A 82 -7.06 -22.52 24.75
CA TRP A 82 -7.76 -21.82 23.67
C TRP A 82 -8.09 -20.37 24.01
N ARG A 83 -8.51 -20.09 25.24
CA ARG A 83 -8.76 -18.71 25.69
C ARG A 83 -7.48 -17.85 25.71
N LEU A 84 -6.34 -18.49 25.97
CA LEU A 84 -5.01 -17.87 25.90
C LEU A 84 -4.57 -17.64 24.45
N HIS A 85 -4.82 -18.60 23.55
CA HIS A 85 -4.63 -18.44 22.11
C HIS A 85 -5.41 -17.23 21.57
N ASP A 86 -6.71 -17.14 21.87
CA ASP A 86 -7.57 -16.06 21.39
C ASP A 86 -7.12 -14.68 21.93
N GLU A 87 -6.59 -14.64 23.16
CA GLU A 87 -5.98 -13.43 23.71
C GLU A 87 -4.71 -13.04 22.94
N LEU A 88 -3.80 -14.00 22.70
CA LEU A 88 -2.57 -13.77 21.94
C LEU A 88 -2.86 -13.34 20.49
N LEU A 89 -3.84 -13.96 19.84
CA LEU A 89 -4.32 -13.60 18.51
C LEU A 89 -4.87 -12.16 18.49
N ALA A 90 -5.71 -11.79 19.47
CA ALA A 90 -6.19 -10.41 19.59
C ALA A 90 -5.05 -9.39 19.79
N LYS A 91 -4.01 -9.72 20.55
CA LYS A 91 -2.80 -8.88 20.69
C LYS A 91 -2.01 -8.79 19.38
N TYR A 92 -1.85 -9.90 18.66
CA TYR A 92 -1.17 -9.94 17.37
C TYR A 92 -1.88 -9.06 16.33
N ILE A 93 -3.20 -9.18 16.18
CA ILE A 93 -4.01 -8.34 15.27
C ILE A 93 -3.82 -6.86 15.62
N GLN A 94 -3.88 -6.53 16.92
CA GLN A 94 -3.70 -5.17 17.41
C GLN A 94 -2.30 -4.62 17.05
N LEU A 95 -1.23 -5.37 17.31
CA LEU A 95 0.14 -4.93 17.04
C LEU A 95 0.43 -4.87 15.53
N LYS A 96 -0.07 -5.83 14.74
CA LYS A 96 0.07 -5.83 13.27
C LYS A 96 -0.66 -4.64 12.65
N ASN A 97 -1.87 -4.32 13.10
CA ASN A 97 -2.60 -3.11 12.68
C ASN A 97 -1.91 -1.79 13.10
N GLN A 98 -1.03 -1.81 14.11
CA GLN A 98 -0.18 -0.67 14.47
C GLN A 98 1.16 -0.63 13.70
N SER A 99 1.53 -1.72 13.04
CA SER A 99 2.84 -1.93 12.39
C SER A 99 2.79 -1.72 10.86
N VAL A 100 1.70 -2.11 10.20
CA VAL A 100 1.66 -2.33 8.73
C VAL A 100 1.89 -1.08 7.87
N ASN A 101 1.64 0.15 8.34
CA ASN A 101 2.14 1.39 7.74
C ASN A 101 2.20 2.48 8.81
N GLY A 102 3.37 3.04 9.13
CA GLY A 102 3.51 3.97 10.25
C GLY A 102 2.68 5.26 10.14
N THR A 103 2.37 5.74 8.91
CA THR A 103 1.45 6.86 8.70
C THR A 103 -0.03 6.52 8.88
N LYS A 104 -0.41 5.23 8.85
CA LYS A 104 -1.81 4.81 8.96
C LYS A 104 -2.21 4.55 10.41
N ILE A 105 -3.41 5.00 10.77
CA ILE A 105 -4.02 4.80 12.09
C ILE A 105 -5.41 4.19 11.89
N LEU A 106 -5.63 3.03 12.49
CA LEU A 106 -6.96 2.43 12.63
C LEU A 106 -7.58 2.88 13.95
N VAL A 107 -8.67 3.63 13.88
CA VAL A 107 -9.45 4.09 15.04
C VAL A 107 -10.70 3.21 15.21
N PRO A 108 -10.76 2.31 16.21
CA PRO A 108 -11.87 1.37 16.36
C PRO A 108 -13.24 2.05 16.54
N GLY A 109 -14.31 1.40 16.09
CA GLY A 109 -15.68 1.88 16.32
C GLY A 109 -16.00 2.06 17.82
N ARG A 110 -16.75 3.12 18.14
CA ARG A 110 -17.15 3.53 19.51
C ARG A 110 -15.95 3.55 20.47
N SER A 111 -14.92 4.31 20.11
CA SER A 111 -13.69 4.41 20.89
C SER A 111 -13.01 5.76 20.78
N ARG A 112 -12.20 6.08 21.79
CA ARG A 112 -11.24 7.19 21.80
C ARG A 112 -9.82 6.61 21.77
N LEU A 113 -8.95 7.13 20.89
CA LEU A 113 -7.58 6.66 20.70
C LEU A 113 -6.60 7.82 20.80
N ARG A 114 -5.73 7.81 21.81
CA ARG A 114 -4.59 8.74 21.90
C ARG A 114 -3.39 8.18 21.13
N VAL A 115 -2.75 9.01 20.31
CA VAL A 115 -1.59 8.69 19.49
C VAL A 115 -0.59 9.84 19.60
N GLU A 116 0.68 9.53 19.87
CA GLU A 116 1.77 10.49 19.71
C GLU A 116 2.34 10.38 18.29
N ALA A 117 2.51 11.52 17.62
CA ALA A 117 3.04 11.63 16.26
C ALA A 117 4.16 12.67 16.19
N GLN A 118 5.19 12.41 15.38
CA GLN A 118 6.20 13.42 15.05
C GLN A 118 5.56 14.48 14.15
N SER A 119 5.73 15.76 14.48
CA SER A 119 5.34 16.86 13.60
C SER A 119 6.50 17.38 12.75
N PHE A 120 6.12 17.97 11.61
CA PHE A 120 7.02 18.76 10.78
C PHE A 120 6.38 20.09 10.40
N CYS A 121 7.06 21.17 10.73
CA CYS A 121 6.77 22.54 10.33
C CYS A 121 6.89 22.73 8.81
N LEU A 122 5.83 23.24 8.16
CA LEU A 122 5.71 23.44 6.71
C LEU A 122 5.74 24.92 6.28
N ASN A 123 6.27 25.82 7.12
CA ASN A 123 6.60 27.19 6.75
C ASN A 123 7.66 27.80 7.70
N SER A 124 8.93 27.76 7.32
CA SER A 124 10.05 28.33 8.11
C SER A 124 9.94 29.85 8.39
N GLY A 125 9.02 30.59 7.78
CA GLY A 125 8.76 32.00 8.08
C GLY A 125 7.64 32.26 9.08
N ARG A 126 7.20 31.25 9.85
CA ARG A 126 6.03 31.35 10.77
C ARG A 126 6.30 30.85 12.18
N ALA A 127 5.50 31.37 13.12
CA ALA A 127 5.58 31.01 14.53
C ALA A 127 5.25 29.53 14.77
N ALA A 128 5.96 28.90 15.70
CA ALA A 128 5.63 27.56 16.18
C ALA A 128 4.20 27.52 16.78
N PRO A 129 3.51 26.37 16.70
CA PRO A 129 2.21 26.24 17.37
C PRO A 129 2.36 26.36 18.88
N SER A 130 1.32 26.84 19.54
CA SER A 130 1.22 26.81 21.00
C SER A 130 0.62 25.48 21.48
N GLU A 131 0.72 25.17 22.76
CA GLU A 131 0.33 23.87 23.32
C GLU A 131 -1.13 23.46 22.97
N ASN A 132 -2.06 24.41 23.05
CA ASN A 132 -3.49 24.23 22.76
C ASN A 132 -3.88 24.80 21.38
N GLU A 133 -3.02 24.70 20.37
CA GLU A 133 -3.31 25.19 19.01
C GLU A 133 -4.50 24.43 18.38
N ILE A 134 -5.50 25.19 17.88
CA ILE A 134 -6.64 24.63 17.18
C ILE A 134 -6.30 24.49 15.69
N PHE A 135 -6.35 23.27 15.18
CA PHE A 135 -6.01 22.94 13.79
C PHE A 135 -7.21 22.45 12.98
N GLU A 136 -7.36 23.01 11.78
CA GLU A 136 -8.10 22.44 10.66
C GLU A 136 -7.29 21.30 10.02
N TRP A 137 -7.90 20.13 9.84
CA TRP A 137 -7.28 18.98 9.15
C TRP A 137 -7.54 19.07 7.65
N VAL A 138 -6.56 19.58 6.89
CA VAL A 138 -6.71 19.85 5.46
C VAL A 138 -6.18 18.68 4.63
N LYS A 139 -7.10 18.01 3.91
CA LYS A 139 -6.79 16.89 3.02
C LYS A 139 -6.34 17.35 1.63
N SER A 140 -5.17 17.96 1.54
CA SER A 140 -4.61 18.42 0.26
C SER A 140 -3.08 18.46 0.28
N ASP A 141 -2.46 18.57 -0.89
CA ASP A 141 -1.02 18.80 -0.99
C ASP A 141 -0.69 20.24 -0.51
N PRO A 142 0.22 20.43 0.47
CA PRO A 142 0.62 21.75 0.95
C PRO A 142 1.41 22.60 -0.07
N LYS A 143 1.56 22.10 -1.31
CA LYS A 143 2.38 22.59 -2.43
C LYS A 143 3.88 22.42 -2.18
N ILE A 144 4.27 21.27 -1.62
CA ILE A 144 5.67 20.91 -1.35
C ILE A 144 5.97 19.61 -2.12
N PRO A 145 6.98 19.59 -3.02
CA PRO A 145 7.31 18.38 -3.78
C PRO A 145 7.56 17.18 -2.87
N TYR A 146 7.10 16.00 -3.29
CA TYR A 146 7.28 14.72 -2.58
C TYR A 146 6.67 14.66 -1.16
N TYR A 147 5.73 15.55 -0.83
CA TYR A 147 5.17 15.68 0.52
C TYR A 147 4.75 14.34 1.15
N LYS A 148 3.94 13.55 0.44
CA LYS A 148 3.38 12.29 0.96
C LYS A 148 4.44 11.19 1.00
N GLU A 149 5.29 11.17 -0.02
CA GLU A 149 6.35 10.20 -0.21
C GLU A 149 7.41 10.32 0.89
N ILE A 150 7.76 11.55 1.28
CA ILE A 150 8.68 11.84 2.39
C ILE A 150 8.13 11.29 3.71
N LEU A 151 6.86 11.57 4.05
CA LEU A 151 6.24 11.05 5.28
C LEU A 151 6.15 9.52 5.28
N LYS A 152 5.82 8.92 4.12
CA LYS A 152 5.78 7.47 3.96
C LYS A 152 7.16 6.84 4.08
N LEU A 153 8.21 7.45 3.54
CA LEU A 153 9.58 6.98 3.69
C LEU A 153 10.09 7.12 5.13
N PHE A 154 9.84 8.25 5.79
CA PHE A 154 10.13 8.45 7.22
C PHE A 154 9.47 7.39 8.11
N SER A 155 8.24 6.98 7.78
CA SER A 155 7.51 5.92 8.50
C SER A 155 8.06 4.50 8.28
N LYS A 156 9.01 4.31 7.36
CA LYS A 156 9.56 2.99 6.99
C LYS A 156 11.05 2.87 7.27
N ASP A 157 11.82 3.91 6.96
CA ASP A 157 13.26 3.91 7.12
C ASP A 157 13.65 4.42 8.52
N LYS A 158 14.02 3.49 9.39
CA LYS A 158 14.40 3.79 10.77
C LYS A 158 15.63 4.70 10.87
N GLN A 159 16.51 4.71 9.86
CA GLN A 159 17.76 5.47 9.83
C GLN A 159 17.57 6.96 9.51
N ILE A 160 16.40 7.36 8.98
CA ILE A 160 16.14 8.76 8.65
C ILE A 160 15.71 9.50 9.91
N GLU A 161 16.44 10.54 10.29
CA GLU A 161 16.12 11.33 11.48
C GLU A 161 15.04 12.39 11.24
N GLN A 162 14.33 12.76 12.29
CA GLN A 162 13.25 13.75 12.20
C GLN A 162 13.79 15.12 11.73
N ALA A 163 14.99 15.49 12.18
CA ALA A 163 15.66 16.74 11.79
C ALA A 163 16.01 16.78 10.28
N ASP A 164 16.36 15.64 9.68
CA ASP A 164 16.65 15.55 8.24
C ASP A 164 15.38 15.83 7.43
N ILE A 165 14.26 15.20 7.80
CA ILE A 165 12.96 15.43 7.14
C ILE A 165 12.48 16.87 7.33
N GLN A 166 12.66 17.42 8.53
CA GLN A 166 12.28 18.80 8.81
C GLN A 166 13.08 19.81 7.96
N ALA A 167 14.39 19.62 7.84
CA ALA A 167 15.21 20.44 6.95
C ALA A 167 14.87 20.21 5.48
N LEU A 168 14.58 18.97 5.08
CA LEU A 168 14.21 18.63 3.70
C LEU A 168 12.92 19.35 3.28
N PHE A 169 11.88 19.37 4.12
CA PHE A 169 10.64 20.12 3.83
C PHE A 169 10.89 21.62 3.65
N TRP A 170 11.70 22.25 4.51
CA TRP A 170 12.02 23.67 4.38
C TRP A 170 12.84 23.99 3.13
N ASN A 171 13.84 23.18 2.78
CA ASN A 171 14.63 23.38 1.55
C ASN A 171 13.78 23.13 0.28
N LEU A 172 12.90 22.12 0.28
CA LEU A 172 11.96 21.89 -0.82
C LEU A 172 10.96 23.05 -0.98
N GLN A 173 10.56 23.68 0.12
CA GLN A 173 9.75 24.90 0.10
C GLN A 173 10.56 26.12 -0.37
N ASN A 174 11.85 26.22 -0.02
CA ASN A 174 12.80 27.23 -0.50
C ASN A 174 13.22 27.03 -1.98
N LYS A 175 12.64 26.03 -2.67
CA LYS A 175 13.00 25.63 -4.04
C LYS A 175 14.51 25.41 -4.22
N THR A 176 15.20 24.90 -3.20
CA THR A 176 16.65 24.65 -3.23
C THR A 176 17.04 23.88 -4.49
N GLN A 177 18.09 24.34 -5.17
CA GLN A 177 18.58 23.70 -6.39
C GLN A 177 19.18 22.32 -6.10
N TRP A 178 18.96 21.35 -6.99
CA TRP A 178 19.42 19.97 -6.85
C TRP A 178 20.91 19.87 -6.47
N GLU A 179 21.75 20.68 -7.12
CA GLU A 179 23.19 20.70 -6.91
C GLU A 179 23.56 21.06 -5.47
N ASN A 180 22.81 21.99 -4.86
CA ASN A 180 23.06 22.56 -3.52
C ASN A 180 22.65 21.61 -2.36
N TYR A 181 21.83 20.58 -2.60
CA TYR A 181 21.47 19.60 -1.57
C TYR A 181 22.68 18.75 -1.14
N PRO A 182 22.87 18.46 0.16
CA PRO A 182 23.82 17.45 0.62
C PRO A 182 23.50 16.04 0.12
N ASP A 183 24.52 15.17 0.04
CA ASP A 183 24.40 13.84 -0.56
C ASP A 183 23.43 12.91 0.18
N ASN A 184 23.29 13.03 1.51
CA ASN A 184 22.28 12.30 2.27
C ASN A 184 20.85 12.72 1.87
N PHE A 185 20.61 14.01 1.60
CA PHE A 185 19.29 14.49 1.16
C PHE A 185 19.03 14.10 -0.30
N LYS A 186 20.05 14.15 -1.17
CA LYS A 186 19.99 13.61 -2.54
C LYS A 186 19.62 12.12 -2.52
N ALA A 187 20.22 11.32 -1.65
CA ALA A 187 19.92 9.90 -1.48
C ALA A 187 18.48 9.65 -0.98
N ILE A 188 17.98 10.45 -0.03
CA ILE A 188 16.57 10.38 0.43
C ILE A 188 15.60 10.70 -0.74
N LEU A 189 15.88 11.74 -1.51
CA LEU A 189 15.07 12.12 -2.67
C LEU A 189 15.14 11.07 -3.79
N GLN A 190 16.28 10.44 -4.02
CA GLN A 190 16.44 9.35 -5.00
C GLN A 190 15.77 8.04 -4.56
N LYS A 191 15.73 7.73 -3.25
CA LYS A 191 14.91 6.62 -2.70
C LYS A 191 13.42 6.82 -2.99
N ILE A 192 12.95 8.06 -3.04
CA ILE A 192 11.56 8.42 -3.38
C ILE A 192 11.33 8.39 -4.88
N ASP A 193 12.21 9.03 -5.65
CA ASP A 193 12.09 9.19 -7.09
C ASP A 193 13.49 9.22 -7.73
N PRO A 194 13.89 8.19 -8.49
CA PRO A 194 15.17 8.16 -9.18
C PRO A 194 15.41 9.35 -10.13
N ASN A 195 14.35 10.06 -10.53
CA ASN A 195 14.42 11.23 -11.41
C ASN A 195 14.30 12.58 -10.66
N ALA A 196 14.44 12.59 -9.33
CA ALA A 196 14.30 13.81 -8.52
C ALA A 196 15.18 14.98 -9.01
N ALA A 197 16.41 14.68 -9.45
CA ALA A 197 17.37 15.63 -10.04
C ALA A 197 16.85 16.42 -11.26
N VAL A 198 15.89 15.85 -12.01
CA VAL A 198 15.31 16.46 -13.22
C VAL A 198 14.02 17.23 -12.89
N LYS A 199 13.29 16.78 -11.87
CA LYS A 199 12.00 17.35 -11.47
C LYS A 199 12.16 18.59 -10.59
N LEU A 200 13.10 18.55 -9.64
CA LEU A 200 13.43 19.68 -8.79
C LEU A 200 14.09 20.84 -9.57
N PRO A 201 14.19 22.05 -8.99
CA PRO A 201 15.00 23.14 -9.54
C PRO A 201 16.47 22.70 -9.66
N SER A 202 17.18 23.17 -10.69
CA SER A 202 18.60 22.85 -10.87
C SER A 202 19.28 23.87 -11.78
N LYS A 203 20.57 24.14 -11.54
CA LYS A 203 21.35 25.12 -12.31
C LYS A 203 21.38 24.77 -13.80
N ILE A 204 21.36 23.47 -14.13
CA ILE A 204 21.28 22.98 -15.52
C ILE A 204 19.94 23.36 -16.18
N LYS A 205 18.82 23.18 -15.46
CA LYS A 205 17.47 23.51 -15.94
C LYS A 205 17.28 25.02 -16.08
N ASP A 206 17.80 25.78 -15.12
CA ASP A 206 17.78 27.24 -15.15
C ASP A 206 18.64 27.77 -16.30
N THR A 207 19.80 27.17 -16.59
CA THR A 207 20.64 27.53 -17.75
C THR A 207 19.93 27.25 -19.08
N ALA A 208 19.25 26.10 -19.20
CA ALA A 208 18.48 25.76 -20.40
C ALA A 208 17.24 26.67 -20.59
N GLN A 209 16.56 27.04 -19.50
CA GLN A 209 15.44 27.99 -19.53
C GLN A 209 15.90 29.43 -19.78
N ASN A 210 17.04 29.84 -19.22
CA ASN A 210 17.63 31.15 -19.46
C ASN A 210 18.12 31.29 -20.90
N ALA A 211 18.70 30.26 -21.53
CA ALA A 211 19.02 30.32 -22.96
C ALA A 211 17.79 30.61 -23.85
N VAL A 212 16.59 30.12 -23.46
CA VAL A 212 15.32 30.40 -24.15
C VAL A 212 14.74 31.77 -23.73
N MET A 213 14.87 32.15 -22.46
CA MET A 213 14.37 33.42 -21.94
C MET A 213 15.24 34.62 -22.32
N ASP A 214 16.54 34.46 -22.55
CA ASP A 214 17.45 35.52 -22.98
C ASP A 214 17.22 35.85 -24.47
N TYR A 215 16.88 34.83 -25.27
CA TYR A 215 16.32 35.04 -26.62
C TYR A 215 15.04 35.89 -26.58
N LEU A 216 14.14 35.66 -25.61
CA LEU A 216 12.89 36.44 -25.44
C LEU A 216 13.11 37.82 -24.81
N LYS A 217 14.04 37.96 -23.84
CA LYS A 217 14.42 39.23 -23.20
C LYS A 217 15.14 40.17 -24.15
N SER A 218 15.73 39.66 -25.24
CA SER A 218 16.27 40.48 -26.33
C SER A 218 15.22 41.39 -27.02
N GLN A 219 13.93 41.22 -26.71
CA GLN A 219 12.82 41.97 -27.30
C GLN A 219 12.16 43.03 -26.39
N MET A 220 12.37 43.03 -25.05
CA MET A 220 11.71 43.99 -24.14
C MET A 220 12.51 44.29 -22.85
N PRO A 221 12.61 45.57 -22.41
CA PRO A 221 13.23 45.95 -21.13
C PRO A 221 12.20 46.09 -19.98
N ILE A 222 12.69 45.96 -18.73
CA ILE A 222 12.13 46.24 -17.37
C ILE A 222 12.55 45.04 -16.48
N ALA A 223 13.59 45.11 -15.63
CA ALA A 223 13.85 45.94 -14.43
C ALA A 223 13.33 45.28 -13.12
N ASP A 224 14.27 44.69 -12.38
CA ASP A 224 14.07 44.04 -11.08
C ASP A 224 14.14 45.02 -9.89
N LYS A 225 13.39 44.74 -8.82
CA LYS A 225 13.78 44.92 -7.40
C LYS A 225 12.66 44.50 -6.41
N ILE A 226 13.05 44.43 -5.12
CA ILE A 226 12.33 44.18 -3.85
C ILE A 226 12.86 42.91 -3.16
N ASP A 227 13.13 42.84 -1.86
CA ASP A 227 13.76 43.75 -0.88
C ASP A 227 14.00 42.90 0.39
N GLU A 228 15.00 43.25 1.22
CA GLU A 228 15.43 42.38 2.34
C GLU A 228 14.51 42.43 3.58
N ALA A 229 14.16 41.26 4.09
CA ALA A 229 13.81 41.05 5.51
C ALA A 229 14.04 39.58 5.89
N PHE A 230 15.24 39.23 6.38
CA PHE A 230 15.66 37.85 6.70
C PHE A 230 15.30 36.81 5.61
N SER A 231 15.48 37.19 4.35
CA SER A 231 15.27 36.31 3.22
C SER A 231 16.38 35.27 3.15
N PHE A 232 16.06 34.02 3.49
CA PHE A 232 16.75 32.88 2.89
C PHE A 232 16.77 33.09 1.38
N ALA A 233 17.94 32.99 0.75
CA ALA A 233 18.07 33.09 -0.69
C ALA A 233 17.33 31.91 -1.32
N GLU A 234 16.32 32.20 -2.13
CA GLU A 234 15.57 31.17 -2.85
C GLU A 234 16.54 30.38 -3.75
N GLY A 235 16.46 29.05 -3.72
CA GLY A 235 17.40 28.17 -4.44
C GLY A 235 18.63 27.73 -3.65
N GLU A 236 19.02 28.41 -2.57
CA GLU A 236 20.14 27.98 -1.71
C GLU A 236 19.74 26.92 -0.68
N TYR A 237 20.75 26.19 -0.18
CA TYR A 237 20.58 25.16 0.85
C TYR A 237 20.88 25.70 2.24
N TYR A 238 20.01 25.37 3.20
CA TYR A 238 20.15 25.75 4.61
C TYR A 238 19.99 24.53 5.54
N ARG A 239 20.83 24.46 6.57
CA ARG A 239 20.82 23.39 7.58
C ARG A 239 19.64 23.55 8.53
N TYR A 240 19.24 22.43 9.15
CA TYR A 240 18.22 22.41 10.20
C TYR A 240 18.43 23.48 11.28
N SER A 241 19.66 23.64 11.77
CA SER A 241 20.01 24.58 12.83
C SER A 241 19.89 26.05 12.44
N GLU A 242 19.98 26.38 11.15
CA GLU A 242 19.87 27.75 10.65
C GLU A 242 18.40 28.15 10.59
N TYR A 243 17.55 27.28 10.03
CA TYR A 243 16.09 27.44 10.11
C TYR A 243 15.58 27.44 11.56
N ALA A 244 16.04 26.51 12.41
CA ALA A 244 15.59 26.39 13.80
C ALA A 244 15.84 27.68 14.61
N ARG A 245 16.97 28.36 14.39
CA ARG A 245 17.25 29.68 14.98
C ARG A 245 16.34 30.78 14.43
N SER A 246 16.03 30.76 13.14
CA SER A 246 15.13 31.76 12.54
C SER A 246 13.68 31.67 13.06
N ILE A 247 13.24 30.49 13.54
CA ILE A 247 11.88 30.27 14.05
C ILE A 247 11.75 30.30 15.57
N SER A 248 12.84 30.11 16.35
CA SER A 248 12.76 30.01 17.82
C SER A 248 12.16 31.27 18.46
N ASP A 249 12.38 32.41 17.82
CA ASP A 249 12.04 33.73 18.34
C ASP A 249 10.68 34.21 17.78
N LEU A 250 10.11 33.50 16.80
CA LEU A 250 8.82 33.81 16.19
C LEU A 250 7.67 33.34 17.10
N LYS A 251 6.98 34.30 17.72
CA LYS A 251 5.74 34.09 18.46
C LYS A 251 4.55 34.67 17.70
N SER A 252 3.41 33.97 17.73
CA SER A 252 2.17 34.50 17.15
C SER A 252 1.72 35.75 17.90
N LYS A 253 1.15 36.71 17.16
CA LYS A 253 0.66 37.98 17.70
C LYS A 253 -0.79 37.90 18.21
N PHE A 254 -1.47 36.79 17.96
CA PHE A 254 -2.88 36.58 18.32
C PHE A 254 -2.99 35.63 19.51
N SER A 255 -3.87 35.94 20.46
CA SER A 255 -4.20 35.03 21.57
C SER A 255 -4.92 33.77 21.08
N ILE A 256 -4.80 32.67 21.82
CA ILE A 256 -5.65 31.49 21.66
C ILE A 256 -6.82 31.63 22.61
N GLU A 257 -8.04 31.45 22.10
CA GLU A 257 -9.20 31.09 22.91
C GLU A 257 -9.15 29.58 23.15
N GLU A 258 -9.02 29.15 24.41
CA GLU A 258 -9.09 27.73 24.76
C GLU A 258 -10.53 27.23 24.61
N LYS A 259 -10.76 26.35 23.62
CA LYS A 259 -12.07 25.75 23.33
C LYS A 259 -12.05 24.27 23.66
N ASP A 260 -12.97 23.82 24.52
CA ASP A 260 -13.13 22.40 24.86
C ASP A 260 -13.91 21.65 23.77
N GLU A 261 -13.35 21.67 22.55
CA GLU A 261 -13.98 21.21 21.32
C GLU A 261 -13.07 20.25 20.55
N ALA A 262 -13.63 19.13 20.10
CA ALA A 262 -12.98 18.24 19.13
C ALA A 262 -13.33 18.68 17.70
N GLN A 263 -12.31 18.78 16.85
CA GLN A 263 -12.44 19.20 15.45
C GLN A 263 -12.80 17.99 14.58
N SER A 264 -13.72 18.14 13.62
CA SER A 264 -13.97 17.11 12.60
C SER A 264 -12.78 16.97 11.65
N ILE A 265 -12.43 15.74 11.27
CA ILE A 265 -11.43 15.49 10.22
C ILE A 265 -12.13 15.49 8.85
N ALA A 266 -11.56 16.20 7.86
CA ALA A 266 -12.09 16.23 6.50
C ALA A 266 -12.24 14.82 5.89
N ASP A 267 -13.33 14.58 5.15
CA ASP A 267 -13.71 13.28 4.56
C ASP A 267 -13.78 12.10 5.54
N SER A 268 -13.98 12.35 6.84
CA SER A 268 -13.99 11.30 7.87
C SER A 268 -15.07 11.54 8.93
N PRO A 269 -15.72 10.50 9.48
CA PRO A 269 -16.62 10.64 10.62
C PRO A 269 -15.87 10.71 11.96
N LEU A 270 -14.54 10.90 11.92
CA LEU A 270 -13.68 11.07 13.09
C LEU A 270 -13.63 12.52 13.56
N TYR A 271 -13.56 12.68 14.87
CA TYR A 271 -13.18 13.94 15.51
C TYR A 271 -11.82 13.80 16.18
N VAL A 272 -11.13 14.90 16.42
CA VAL A 272 -9.79 14.91 17.03
C VAL A 272 -9.56 16.15 17.87
N THR A 273 -8.89 15.97 19.01
CA THR A 273 -8.22 17.04 19.75
C THR A 273 -6.72 16.89 19.57
N THR A 274 -6.05 18.02 19.37
CA THR A 274 -4.59 18.08 19.18
C THR A 274 -3.99 18.86 20.34
N LYS A 275 -2.83 18.41 20.83
CA LYS A 275 -1.98 19.14 21.75
C LYS A 275 -0.56 19.13 21.20
N SER A 276 0.02 20.32 21.00
CA SER A 276 1.37 20.48 20.44
C SER A 276 2.43 20.49 21.54
N ASP A 277 3.55 19.83 21.29
CA ASP A 277 4.78 20.00 22.06
C ASP A 277 5.82 20.70 21.15
N GLY A 278 5.65 22.03 21.07
CA GLY A 278 6.38 22.89 20.14
C GLY A 278 6.25 22.42 18.68
N TYR A 279 7.38 22.42 17.96
CA TYR A 279 7.45 22.06 16.54
C TYR A 279 7.55 20.56 16.28
N HIS A 280 7.96 19.75 17.28
CA HIS A 280 8.48 18.41 17.05
C HIS A 280 7.51 17.25 17.36
N ASN A 281 6.57 17.39 18.29
CA ASN A 281 5.60 16.34 18.59
C ASN A 281 4.16 16.88 18.67
N GLN A 282 3.20 16.00 18.35
CA GLN A 282 1.76 16.25 18.49
C GLN A 282 1.11 15.06 19.21
N THR A 283 0.47 15.33 20.34
CA THR A 283 -0.47 14.41 20.95
C THR A 283 -1.81 14.57 20.25
N LEU A 284 -2.24 13.52 19.55
CA LEU A 284 -3.53 13.45 18.87
C LEU A 284 -4.46 12.55 19.67
N THR A 285 -5.66 13.01 19.99
CA THR A 285 -6.71 12.14 20.56
C THR A 285 -7.86 12.05 19.57
N PHE A 286 -7.96 10.92 18.88
CA PHE A 286 -9.02 10.62 17.93
C PHE A 286 -10.25 10.10 18.64
N TYR A 287 -11.42 10.43 18.10
CA TYR A 287 -12.73 10.05 18.60
C TYR A 287 -13.54 9.45 17.45
N ASN A 288 -13.91 8.18 17.55
CA ASN A 288 -14.77 7.50 16.58
C ASN A 288 -16.15 7.19 17.20
N PRO A 289 -17.18 8.03 16.97
CA PRO A 289 -18.53 7.79 17.46
C PRO A 289 -19.29 6.71 16.66
N THR A 290 -18.79 6.31 15.49
CA THR A 290 -19.46 5.33 14.62
C THR A 290 -19.26 3.89 15.14
N SER A 291 -20.11 2.96 14.71
CA SER A 291 -19.95 1.54 15.05
C SER A 291 -18.80 0.85 14.28
N LYS A 292 -18.34 1.43 13.17
CA LYS A 292 -17.30 0.85 12.31
C LYS A 292 -15.94 1.46 12.62
N SER A 293 -14.89 0.65 12.56
CA SER A 293 -13.51 1.14 12.59
C SER A 293 -13.24 2.04 11.37
N GLN A 294 -12.44 3.09 11.56
CA GLN A 294 -12.06 4.04 10.51
C GLN A 294 -10.54 4.03 10.36
N GLU A 295 -10.05 3.97 9.12
CA GLU A 295 -8.64 4.14 8.81
C GLU A 295 -8.38 5.59 8.40
N ILE A 296 -7.29 6.19 8.90
CA ILE A 296 -6.78 7.49 8.46
C ILE A 296 -5.29 7.37 8.15
N ASP A 297 -4.86 7.83 6.97
CA ASP A 297 -3.43 7.97 6.63
C ASP A 297 -3.01 9.41 6.93
N LEU A 298 -2.14 9.60 7.93
CA LEU A 298 -1.61 10.91 8.34
C LEU A 298 -0.95 11.66 7.18
N SER A 299 -0.39 10.95 6.19
CA SER A 299 0.26 11.57 5.04
C SER A 299 -0.73 12.19 4.02
N ASP A 300 -2.03 11.94 4.15
CA ASP A 300 -3.05 12.57 3.32
C ASP A 300 -3.49 13.95 3.83
N TYR A 301 -3.07 14.36 5.04
CA TYR A 301 -3.50 15.59 5.72
C TYR A 301 -2.33 16.43 6.20
N TYR A 302 -2.48 17.75 6.15
CA TYR A 302 -1.70 18.65 6.99
C TYR A 302 -2.62 19.43 7.93
N LEU A 303 -2.09 19.78 9.10
CA LEU A 303 -2.74 20.62 10.08
C LEU A 303 -2.51 22.09 9.74
N LYS A 304 -3.59 22.88 9.74
CA LYS A 304 -3.56 24.32 9.51
C LYS A 304 -4.14 25.03 10.74
N SER A 305 -3.34 25.84 11.41
CA SER A 305 -3.85 26.66 12.52
C SER A 305 -4.90 27.65 12.00
N SER A 306 -5.89 27.97 12.85
CA SER A 306 -6.80 29.11 12.64
C SER A 306 -6.07 30.47 12.63
N ARG A 307 -4.88 30.55 13.24
CA ARG A 307 -4.01 31.73 13.26
C ARG A 307 -3.10 31.73 12.03
N ASN A 308 -3.27 32.72 11.15
CA ASN A 308 -2.55 32.80 9.88
C ASN A 308 -1.03 33.04 10.00
N ASP A 309 -0.53 33.46 11.17
CA ASP A 309 0.90 33.64 11.44
C ASP A 309 1.60 32.40 12.05
N VAL A 310 0.85 31.33 12.30
CA VAL A 310 1.34 30.04 12.80
C VAL A 310 1.67 29.07 11.65
N GLN A 311 2.63 28.19 11.91
CA GLN A 311 3.05 27.10 11.03
C GLN A 311 1.89 26.18 10.63
N ARG A 312 1.88 25.76 9.36
CA ARG A 312 1.19 24.52 8.97
C ARG A 312 2.05 23.33 9.39
N ILE A 313 1.45 22.21 9.75
CA ILE A 313 2.16 21.05 10.29
C ILE A 313 1.81 19.77 9.54
N ALA A 314 2.82 19.00 9.14
CA ALA A 314 2.67 17.62 8.73
C ALA A 314 2.78 16.67 9.91
N LEU A 315 2.13 15.51 9.79
CA LEU A 315 2.19 14.45 10.78
C LEU A 315 2.88 13.22 10.17
N GLY A 316 3.98 12.78 10.79
CA GLY A 316 4.59 11.49 10.51
C GLY A 316 4.64 10.66 11.78
N ARG A 317 4.80 9.35 11.61
CA ARG A 317 4.98 8.44 12.74
C ARG A 317 5.87 7.28 12.33
N LYS A 318 7.00 7.12 13.04
CA LYS A 318 7.75 5.85 12.99
C LYS A 318 6.92 4.76 13.70
N PRO A 319 6.83 3.53 13.17
CA PRO A 319 6.08 2.45 13.80
C PRO A 319 6.65 2.17 15.18
N SER A 320 5.83 2.38 16.21
CA SER A 320 6.19 2.18 17.62
C SER A 320 5.98 0.73 18.06
N VAL A 321 6.06 -0.23 17.12
CA VAL A 321 5.73 -1.63 17.36
C VAL A 321 7.02 -2.42 17.48
N ASP A 322 7.05 -3.25 18.51
CA ASP A 322 8.09 -4.26 18.69
C ASP A 322 7.91 -5.36 17.62
N GLU A 323 8.63 -5.21 16.50
CA GLU A 323 8.63 -6.14 15.36
C GLU A 323 9.07 -7.55 15.77
N ASP A 324 9.96 -7.67 16.76
CA ASP A 324 10.36 -8.95 17.35
C ASP A 324 9.19 -9.58 18.10
N LEU A 325 8.46 -8.83 18.93
CA LEU A 325 7.24 -9.32 19.59
C LEU A 325 6.14 -9.72 18.60
N VAL A 326 5.95 -8.96 17.52
CA VAL A 326 5.01 -9.34 16.43
C VAL A 326 5.44 -10.64 15.77
N SER A 327 6.74 -10.79 15.46
CA SER A 327 7.30 -11.99 14.84
C SER A 327 7.20 -13.21 15.76
N GLN A 328 7.41 -13.04 17.07
CA GLN A 328 7.24 -14.10 18.08
C GLN A 328 5.77 -14.53 18.21
N LEU A 329 4.84 -13.58 18.22
CA LEU A 329 3.40 -13.89 18.19
C LEU A 329 3.01 -14.63 16.90
N GLU A 330 3.46 -14.15 15.74
CA GLU A 330 3.20 -14.76 14.44
C GLU A 330 3.72 -16.20 14.37
N ASN A 331 4.96 -16.43 14.82
CA ASN A 331 5.57 -17.74 14.90
C ASN A 331 4.86 -18.67 15.88
N SER A 332 4.48 -18.19 17.07
CA SER A 332 3.77 -19.00 18.07
C SER A 332 2.39 -19.44 17.59
N LEU A 333 1.62 -18.50 17.02
CA LEU A 333 0.32 -18.78 16.42
C LEU A 333 0.47 -19.75 15.24
N TYR A 334 1.44 -19.55 14.36
CA TYR A 334 1.74 -20.45 13.23
C TYR A 334 2.13 -21.87 13.69
N LYS A 335 3.03 -22.02 14.68
CA LYS A 335 3.38 -23.32 15.27
C LYS A 335 2.15 -24.04 15.82
N SER A 336 1.23 -23.30 16.45
CA SER A 336 -0.02 -23.87 16.98
C SER A 336 -0.85 -24.49 15.87
N MET A 337 -1.07 -23.75 14.79
CA MET A 337 -1.89 -24.14 13.65
C MET A 337 -1.27 -25.31 12.87
N ALA A 338 0.05 -25.27 12.64
CA ALA A 338 0.79 -26.35 12.02
C ALA A 338 0.70 -27.68 12.81
N ARG A 339 0.81 -27.63 14.16
CA ARG A 339 0.64 -28.82 15.02
C ARG A 339 -0.81 -29.32 15.11
N LEU A 340 -1.77 -28.43 14.96
CA LEU A 340 -3.20 -28.77 14.88
C LEU A 340 -3.59 -29.35 13.51
N GLY A 341 -2.79 -29.12 12.47
CA GLY A 341 -3.02 -29.59 11.11
C GLY A 341 -3.82 -28.63 10.24
N VAL A 342 -3.91 -27.36 10.64
CA VAL A 342 -4.52 -26.28 9.87
C VAL A 342 -3.42 -25.61 9.04
N GLY A 343 -3.41 -25.87 7.74
CA GLY A 343 -2.44 -25.28 6.80
C GLY A 343 -2.63 -23.77 6.68
N PHE A 344 -1.53 -23.03 6.48
CA PHE A 344 -1.58 -21.58 6.45
C PHE A 344 -0.48 -20.94 5.60
N THR A 345 -0.86 -19.90 4.86
CA THR A 345 0.03 -18.98 4.13
C THR A 345 -0.12 -17.58 4.74
N PRO A 346 0.95 -16.77 4.89
CA PRO A 346 0.98 -15.65 5.85
C PRO A 346 0.21 -14.37 5.45
N VAL A 347 -0.93 -14.49 4.77
CA VAL A 347 -1.78 -13.37 4.33
C VAL A 347 -2.88 -13.10 5.37
N ILE A 348 -3.22 -11.82 5.55
CA ILE A 348 -4.14 -11.35 6.61
C ILE A 348 -5.57 -11.94 6.48
N GLY A 349 -6.01 -12.28 5.26
CA GLY A 349 -7.34 -12.85 5.01
C GLY A 349 -7.53 -14.21 5.70
N ASP A 350 -6.60 -15.13 5.50
CA ASP A 350 -6.65 -16.48 6.05
C ASP A 350 -6.79 -16.48 7.61
N VAL A 351 -6.28 -15.45 8.31
CA VAL A 351 -6.36 -15.32 9.78
C VAL A 351 -7.77 -14.93 10.22
N ALA A 352 -8.38 -14.01 9.46
CA ALA A 352 -9.77 -13.63 9.64
C ALA A 352 -10.68 -14.85 9.43
N ASP A 353 -10.47 -15.52 8.31
CA ASP A 353 -11.20 -16.71 7.90
C ASP A 353 -11.22 -17.82 8.97
N LEU A 354 -10.09 -18.02 9.68
CA LEU A 354 -9.99 -18.98 10.79
C LEU A 354 -10.76 -18.57 12.04
N TYR A 355 -10.60 -17.31 12.46
CA TYR A 355 -11.32 -16.77 13.61
C TYR A 355 -12.83 -16.83 13.38
N GLU A 356 -13.28 -16.50 12.17
CA GLU A 356 -14.67 -16.45 11.76
C GLU A 356 -15.32 -17.84 11.73
N LEU A 357 -14.63 -18.81 11.12
CA LEU A 357 -15.04 -20.21 11.14
C LEU A 357 -15.21 -20.71 12.59
N LEU A 358 -14.14 -20.62 13.40
CA LEU A 358 -14.07 -21.24 14.72
C LEU A 358 -14.99 -20.56 15.74
N THR A 359 -14.92 -19.24 15.86
CA THR A 359 -15.70 -18.49 16.86
C THR A 359 -17.15 -18.24 16.43
N GLY A 360 -17.42 -18.28 15.13
CA GLY A 360 -18.70 -17.85 14.57
C GLY A 360 -18.95 -16.37 14.70
N LYS A 361 -17.88 -15.58 14.69
CA LYS A 361 -17.92 -14.12 14.78
C LYS A 361 -16.95 -13.51 13.79
N ASP A 362 -17.40 -12.46 13.11
CA ASP A 362 -16.61 -11.64 12.19
C ASP A 362 -15.30 -11.19 12.86
N PHE A 363 -14.17 -11.31 12.16
CA PHE A 363 -12.84 -11.02 12.70
C PHE A 363 -12.60 -9.55 13.05
N LEU A 364 -13.23 -8.65 12.29
CA LEU A 364 -13.01 -7.21 12.36
C LEU A 364 -13.97 -6.53 13.34
N ASN A 365 -15.16 -7.10 13.57
CA ASN A 365 -16.23 -6.46 14.35
C ASN A 365 -16.94 -7.38 15.38
N ALA A 366 -16.63 -8.68 15.41
CA ALA A 366 -17.17 -9.69 16.32
C ALA A 366 -18.70 -9.91 16.27
N TYR A 367 -19.40 -9.48 15.20
CA TYR A 367 -20.81 -9.85 14.98
C TYR A 367 -20.95 -11.35 14.74
N LYS A 368 -22.02 -11.94 15.27
CA LYS A 368 -22.30 -13.37 15.11
C LYS A 368 -22.65 -13.68 13.66
N LEU A 369 -21.79 -14.45 13.00
CA LEU A 369 -21.94 -14.85 11.61
C LEU A 369 -23.02 -15.92 11.44
N THR A 370 -23.74 -15.84 10.32
CA THR A 370 -24.61 -16.91 9.82
C THR A 370 -23.80 -18.14 9.41
N TRP A 371 -24.45 -19.30 9.27
CA TRP A 371 -23.72 -20.51 8.87
C TRP A 371 -23.11 -20.39 7.46
N GLY A 372 -23.80 -19.73 6.53
CA GLY A 372 -23.27 -19.47 5.18
C GLY A 372 -21.98 -18.63 5.20
N GLU A 373 -21.92 -17.58 6.01
CA GLU A 373 -20.72 -16.74 6.16
C GLU A 373 -19.56 -17.53 6.79
N ARG A 374 -19.81 -18.28 7.87
CA ARG A 374 -18.78 -19.12 8.51
C ARG A 374 -18.24 -20.21 7.59
N LEU A 375 -19.10 -20.79 6.75
CA LEU A 375 -18.70 -21.76 5.74
C LEU A 375 -17.82 -21.11 4.66
N LEU A 376 -18.13 -19.88 4.24
CA LEU A 376 -17.31 -19.11 3.31
C LEU A 376 -15.94 -18.78 3.89
N SER A 377 -15.86 -18.33 5.16
CA SER A 377 -14.60 -18.15 5.89
C SER A 377 -13.81 -19.47 5.95
N GLY A 378 -14.46 -20.59 6.29
CA GLY A 378 -13.82 -21.91 6.29
C GLY A 378 -13.35 -22.42 4.92
N ILE A 379 -13.94 -21.92 3.83
CA ILE A 379 -13.49 -22.18 2.45
C ILE A 379 -12.28 -21.29 2.11
N GLY A 380 -12.23 -20.04 2.59
CA GLY A 380 -11.09 -19.13 2.44
C GLY A 380 -9.79 -19.69 3.00
N LEU A 381 -9.87 -20.27 4.21
CA LEU A 381 -8.80 -21.05 4.85
C LEU A 381 -8.19 -22.18 3.99
N ILE A 382 -9.01 -22.86 3.19
CA ILE A 382 -8.58 -23.94 2.30
C ILE A 382 -8.04 -23.35 0.97
N ALA A 383 -8.23 -22.06 0.73
CA ALA A 383 -7.99 -21.36 -0.52
C ALA A 383 -6.74 -20.47 -0.58
N GLY A 384 -5.88 -20.46 0.45
CA GLY A 384 -4.57 -19.79 0.47
C GLY A 384 -3.60 -20.18 -0.67
N SER A 385 -3.94 -21.19 -1.47
CA SER A 385 -3.38 -21.38 -2.82
C SER A 385 -4.49 -21.57 -3.86
N GLY A 386 -4.24 -21.17 -5.11
CA GLY A 386 -5.22 -21.15 -6.21
C GLY A 386 -5.84 -22.50 -6.63
N ALA A 387 -5.66 -23.57 -5.86
CA ALA A 387 -6.50 -24.76 -5.88
C ALA A 387 -7.88 -24.50 -5.24
N GLY A 388 -7.98 -23.66 -4.20
CA GLY A 388 -9.23 -23.45 -3.45
C GLY A 388 -10.36 -22.83 -4.24
N PHE A 389 -10.08 -21.85 -5.12
CA PHE A 389 -11.10 -21.29 -6.02
C PHE A 389 -11.73 -22.36 -6.95
N ARG A 390 -10.94 -23.37 -7.33
CA ARG A 390 -11.41 -24.53 -8.10
C ARG A 390 -12.13 -25.56 -7.23
N TYR A 391 -11.87 -25.61 -5.93
CA TYR A 391 -12.59 -26.44 -4.97
C TYR A 391 -13.93 -25.82 -4.56
N ALA A 392 -13.99 -24.51 -4.33
CA ALA A 392 -15.23 -23.74 -4.15
C ALA A 392 -16.13 -23.82 -5.39
N ALA A 393 -15.55 -23.67 -6.59
CA ALA A 393 -16.29 -23.90 -7.85
C ALA A 393 -16.73 -25.36 -8.04
N ARG A 394 -16.03 -26.35 -7.46
CA ARG A 394 -16.48 -27.75 -7.41
C ARG A 394 -17.57 -27.96 -6.36
N ALA A 395 -17.49 -27.34 -5.19
CA ALA A 395 -18.50 -27.45 -4.12
C ALA A 395 -19.84 -26.82 -4.54
N ALA A 396 -19.80 -25.64 -5.16
CA ALA A 396 -20.98 -25.00 -5.76
C ALA A 396 -21.61 -25.84 -6.89
N ASN A 397 -20.85 -26.76 -7.48
CA ASN A 397 -21.31 -27.69 -8.53
C ASN A 397 -21.25 -29.17 -8.11
N ALA A 398 -21.14 -29.47 -6.81
CA ALA A 398 -21.01 -30.84 -6.33
C ALA A 398 -22.38 -31.51 -6.27
N PRO A 399 -22.49 -32.80 -6.62
CA PRO A 399 -23.64 -33.61 -6.25
C PRO A 399 -23.77 -33.69 -4.73
N GLU A 400 -25.01 -33.81 -4.21
CA GLU A 400 -25.31 -33.76 -2.77
C GLU A 400 -24.54 -34.81 -1.93
N GLU A 401 -24.09 -35.90 -2.56
CA GLU A 401 -23.34 -37.01 -1.96
C GLU A 401 -22.01 -36.62 -1.28
N PHE A 402 -21.48 -35.42 -1.54
CA PHE A 402 -20.23 -34.94 -0.96
C PHE A 402 -20.39 -34.21 0.38
N LEU A 403 -21.57 -33.65 0.68
CA LEU A 403 -21.82 -32.97 1.97
C LEU A 403 -21.60 -33.91 3.18
N PRO A 404 -22.12 -35.16 3.19
CA PRO A 404 -21.88 -36.10 4.29
C PRO A 404 -20.43 -36.60 4.41
N LYS A 405 -19.55 -36.31 3.44
CA LYS A 405 -18.10 -36.58 3.55
C LYS A 405 -17.35 -35.41 4.17
N PHE A 406 -17.75 -34.18 3.83
CA PHE A 406 -17.22 -32.97 4.46
C PHE A 406 -17.59 -32.91 5.95
N GLU A 407 -18.86 -33.17 6.28
CA GLU A 407 -19.37 -33.21 7.66
C GLU A 407 -18.61 -34.23 8.52
N ARG A 408 -18.52 -35.50 8.09
CA ARG A 408 -17.71 -36.52 8.79
C ARG A 408 -16.23 -36.16 8.89
N GLY A 409 -15.66 -35.48 7.89
CA GLY A 409 -14.28 -34.98 7.94
C GLY A 409 -14.08 -33.89 8.99
N PHE A 410 -15.03 -32.96 9.09
CA PHE A 410 -15.03 -31.90 10.09
C PHE A 410 -15.25 -32.46 11.50
N GLU A 411 -16.20 -33.37 11.69
CA GLU A 411 -16.49 -33.99 12.99
C GLU A 411 -15.31 -34.82 13.52
N GLN A 412 -14.59 -35.52 12.65
CA GLN A 412 -13.35 -36.24 13.00
C GLN A 412 -12.23 -35.30 13.46
N VAL A 413 -12.16 -34.07 12.93
CA VAL A 413 -11.14 -33.08 13.27
C VAL A 413 -11.52 -32.24 14.50
N ALA A 414 -12.79 -31.82 14.59
CA ALA A 414 -13.28 -30.90 15.62
C ALA A 414 -13.87 -31.60 16.87
N LYS A 415 -14.16 -32.92 16.79
CA LYS A 415 -14.81 -33.72 17.85
C LYS A 415 -16.08 -33.08 18.43
N LYS A 416 -16.87 -32.47 17.56
CA LYS A 416 -18.12 -31.78 17.90
C LYS A 416 -19.10 -32.01 16.75
N GLU A 417 -20.28 -32.54 17.05
CA GLU A 417 -21.34 -32.74 16.07
C GLU A 417 -21.77 -31.39 15.47
N LEU A 418 -21.88 -31.35 14.14
CA LEU A 418 -22.54 -30.26 13.43
C LEU A 418 -24.05 -30.57 13.47
N GLY A 419 -24.70 -30.18 14.56
CA GLY A 419 -26.15 -30.37 14.75
C GLY A 419 -27.00 -29.51 13.81
N LEU A 420 -26.94 -29.79 12.52
CA LEU A 420 -27.68 -29.11 11.46
C LEU A 420 -29.15 -29.52 11.50
N THR A 421 -30.02 -28.52 11.63
CA THR A 421 -31.46 -28.72 11.49
C THR A 421 -31.85 -28.84 10.02
N SER A 422 -32.94 -29.56 9.73
CA SER A 422 -33.49 -29.70 8.37
C SER A 422 -33.82 -28.35 7.70
N ARG A 423 -33.92 -27.28 8.50
CA ARG A 423 -34.12 -25.90 8.04
C ARG A 423 -32.83 -25.28 7.48
N GLU A 424 -31.69 -25.45 8.15
CA GLU A 424 -30.39 -24.92 7.70
C GLU A 424 -29.92 -25.60 6.41
N LEU A 425 -30.22 -26.90 6.25
CA LEU A 425 -30.03 -27.64 4.99
C LEU A 425 -30.92 -27.10 3.85
N LYS A 426 -32.14 -26.63 4.17
CA LYS A 426 -33.06 -26.04 3.19
C LYS A 426 -32.58 -24.66 2.74
N GLU A 427 -32.23 -23.79 3.68
CA GLU A 427 -31.71 -22.44 3.42
C GLU A 427 -30.40 -22.51 2.58
N THR A 428 -29.55 -23.50 2.84
CA THR A 428 -28.34 -23.77 2.03
C THR A 428 -28.67 -24.18 0.58
N ARG A 429 -29.68 -25.04 0.38
CA ARG A 429 -30.14 -25.45 -0.96
C ARG A 429 -30.74 -24.29 -1.76
N GLU A 430 -31.54 -23.44 -1.11
CA GLU A 430 -32.16 -22.27 -1.71
C GLU A 430 -31.10 -21.25 -2.17
N PHE A 431 -30.10 -20.94 -1.33
CA PHE A 431 -28.98 -20.06 -1.70
C PHE A 431 -28.13 -20.59 -2.87
N ILE A 432 -27.84 -21.90 -2.92
CA ILE A 432 -27.10 -22.52 -4.03
C ILE A 432 -27.89 -22.45 -5.34
N ALA A 433 -29.23 -22.58 -5.29
CA ALA A 433 -30.08 -22.44 -6.46
C ALA A 433 -30.11 -20.98 -6.98
N GLU A 434 -30.22 -20.01 -6.08
CA GLU A 434 -30.20 -18.58 -6.41
C GLU A 434 -28.85 -18.15 -7.02
N ALA A 435 -27.73 -18.58 -6.44
CA ALA A 435 -26.40 -18.31 -6.98
C ALA A 435 -26.18 -18.92 -8.38
N LYS A 436 -26.72 -20.11 -8.65
CA LYS A 436 -26.69 -20.73 -10.00
C LYS A 436 -27.54 -19.95 -11.01
N SER A 437 -28.73 -19.51 -10.61
CA SER A 437 -29.63 -18.68 -11.45
C SER A 437 -28.99 -17.33 -11.79
N ALA A 438 -28.41 -16.65 -10.80
CA ALA A 438 -27.69 -15.40 -10.99
C ALA A 438 -26.50 -15.57 -11.96
N LYS A 439 -25.71 -16.65 -11.79
CA LYS A 439 -24.60 -16.96 -12.68
C LYS A 439 -25.05 -17.21 -14.13
N GLN A 440 -26.09 -18.02 -14.34
CA GLN A 440 -26.63 -18.26 -15.69
C GLN A 440 -27.13 -16.97 -16.35
N SER A 441 -27.76 -16.09 -15.56
CA SER A 441 -28.22 -14.77 -16.02
C SER A 441 -27.07 -13.83 -16.42
N ILE A 442 -25.92 -13.92 -15.75
CA ILE A 442 -24.70 -13.17 -16.08
C ILE A 442 -24.01 -13.76 -17.31
N GLU A 443 -23.88 -15.08 -17.40
CA GLU A 443 -23.24 -15.77 -18.55
C GLU A 443 -24.04 -15.60 -19.85
N ALA A 444 -25.37 -15.46 -19.76
CA ALA A 444 -26.27 -15.15 -20.87
C ALA A 444 -26.26 -13.67 -21.31
N SER A 445 -25.57 -12.77 -20.59
CA SER A 445 -25.56 -11.32 -20.86
C SER A 445 -24.21 -10.83 -21.41
N PRO A 446 -24.09 -10.54 -22.72
CA PRO A 446 -22.84 -10.06 -23.33
C PRO A 446 -22.32 -8.76 -22.70
N THR A 447 -23.23 -7.90 -22.23
CA THR A 447 -22.92 -6.59 -21.64
C THR A 447 -22.32 -6.73 -20.24
N LEU A 448 -22.88 -7.60 -19.40
CA LEU A 448 -22.35 -7.86 -18.06
C LEU A 448 -21.02 -8.60 -18.12
N ARG A 449 -20.86 -9.54 -19.07
CA ARG A 449 -19.59 -10.24 -19.31
C ARG A 449 -18.44 -9.28 -19.64
N LYS A 450 -18.66 -8.32 -20.56
CA LYS A 450 -17.70 -7.25 -20.83
C LYS A 450 -17.39 -6.38 -19.60
N SER A 451 -18.38 -6.05 -18.78
CA SER A 451 -18.17 -5.26 -17.56
C SER A 451 -17.39 -6.01 -16.48
N PHE A 452 -17.45 -7.35 -16.45
CA PHE A 452 -16.65 -8.19 -15.56
C PHE A 452 -15.20 -8.30 -16.02
N GLU A 453 -14.97 -8.37 -17.34
CA GLU A 453 -13.64 -8.40 -17.95
C GLU A 453 -12.94 -7.03 -17.90
N SER A 454 -13.68 -5.91 -17.92
CA SER A 454 -13.11 -4.56 -17.85
C SER A 454 -12.77 -4.09 -16.43
N ASN A 455 -13.47 -4.59 -15.40
CA ASN A 455 -13.32 -4.11 -14.02
C ASN A 455 -12.34 -4.94 -13.18
N GLY A 456 -11.06 -4.89 -13.57
CA GLY A 456 -10.00 -4.62 -12.60
C GLY A 456 -9.74 -5.59 -11.43
N PHE A 457 -10.17 -6.85 -11.47
CA PHE A 457 -9.57 -7.86 -10.60
C PHE A 457 -8.09 -8.01 -11.01
N LYS A 458 -7.18 -7.47 -10.18
CA LYS A 458 -5.75 -7.44 -10.47
C LYS A 458 -5.25 -8.85 -10.79
N LYS A 459 -4.70 -9.03 -12.00
CA LYS A 459 -3.92 -10.20 -12.37
C LYS A 459 -2.82 -10.37 -11.32
N THR A 460 -2.67 -11.56 -10.75
CA THR A 460 -1.56 -11.86 -9.83
C THR A 460 -0.23 -11.53 -10.49
N ASP A 461 0.63 -10.74 -9.84
CA ASP A 461 1.91 -10.30 -10.43
C ASP A 461 3.05 -11.30 -10.13
N PHE A 462 3.02 -11.97 -8.98
CA PHE A 462 3.99 -12.97 -8.56
C PHE A 462 3.39 -13.99 -7.57
N TYR A 463 4.07 -15.11 -7.41
CA TYR A 463 3.86 -16.13 -6.37
C TYR A 463 5.03 -16.09 -5.39
N VAL A 464 4.81 -16.51 -4.14
CA VAL A 464 5.85 -16.62 -3.11
C VAL A 464 5.88 -18.06 -2.60
N ARG A 465 7.05 -18.68 -2.62
CA ARG A 465 7.28 -20.04 -2.09
C ARG A 465 7.32 -20.05 -0.56
N PRO A 466 7.14 -21.22 0.09
CA PRO A 466 7.33 -21.38 1.54
C PRO A 466 8.71 -20.96 2.07
N ASN A 467 9.74 -20.94 1.24
CA ASN A 467 11.09 -20.47 1.59
C ASN A 467 11.32 -18.95 1.37
N GLY A 468 10.29 -18.21 0.95
CA GLY A 468 10.35 -16.76 0.69
C GLY A 468 10.78 -16.37 -0.73
N GLU A 469 11.10 -17.32 -1.62
CA GLU A 469 11.46 -17.00 -3.01
C GLU A 469 10.25 -16.47 -3.80
N VAL A 470 10.47 -15.38 -4.55
CA VAL A 470 9.45 -14.71 -5.37
C VAL A 470 9.56 -15.16 -6.83
N ILE A 471 8.46 -15.67 -7.39
CA ILE A 471 8.36 -16.15 -8.78
C ILE A 471 7.38 -15.27 -9.55
N PRO A 472 7.80 -14.57 -10.62
CA PRO A 472 6.89 -13.81 -11.48
C PRO A 472 5.75 -14.69 -12.02
N SER A 473 4.51 -14.19 -12.00
CA SER A 473 3.33 -15.00 -12.31
C SER A 473 3.23 -15.45 -13.76
N THR A 474 3.95 -14.75 -14.63
CA THR A 474 3.94 -14.97 -16.07
C THR A 474 5.32 -15.41 -16.50
N GLY A 475 5.40 -16.61 -17.07
CA GLY A 475 6.61 -17.16 -17.66
C GLY A 475 6.53 -17.09 -19.18
N TYR A 476 7.71 -17.01 -19.80
CA TYR A 476 7.87 -17.04 -21.24
C TYR A 476 8.82 -18.16 -21.64
N ARG A 477 8.53 -18.80 -22.77
CA ARG A 477 9.48 -19.70 -23.42
C ARG A 477 9.60 -19.36 -24.89
N TYR A 478 10.83 -19.31 -25.36
CA TYR A 478 11.18 -18.99 -26.74
C TYR A 478 11.66 -20.27 -27.41
N ILE A 479 10.90 -20.70 -28.41
CA ILE A 479 11.18 -21.91 -29.17
C ILE A 479 11.34 -21.56 -30.65
N SER A 480 12.05 -22.43 -31.35
CA SER A 480 12.29 -22.29 -32.76
C SER A 480 11.03 -22.61 -33.58
N SER A 481 10.90 -22.02 -34.76
CA SER A 481 9.77 -22.29 -35.67
C SER A 481 9.78 -23.68 -36.30
N ASP A 482 10.85 -24.45 -36.15
CA ASP A 482 11.06 -25.82 -36.61
C ASP A 482 11.02 -26.85 -35.46
N ALA A 483 10.61 -26.44 -34.25
CA ALA A 483 10.48 -27.36 -33.12
C ALA A 483 9.47 -28.48 -33.43
N GLN A 484 9.90 -29.74 -33.31
CA GLN A 484 9.11 -30.93 -33.70
C GLN A 484 7.71 -31.01 -33.04
N TYR A 485 7.55 -30.43 -31.85
CA TYR A 485 6.29 -30.40 -31.10
C TYR A 485 5.44 -29.14 -31.37
N LEU A 486 5.82 -28.27 -32.32
CA LEU A 486 5.14 -26.99 -32.55
C LEU A 486 3.70 -27.16 -33.04
N GLU A 487 3.40 -28.18 -33.84
CA GLU A 487 2.04 -28.46 -34.33
C GLU A 487 1.12 -28.84 -33.16
N ASP A 488 1.52 -29.80 -32.32
CA ASP A 488 0.78 -30.18 -31.12
C ASP A 488 0.66 -29.03 -30.13
N LEU A 489 1.74 -28.29 -29.90
CA LEU A 489 1.72 -27.10 -29.05
C LEU A 489 0.73 -26.05 -29.57
N SER A 490 0.63 -25.85 -30.89
CA SER A 490 -0.34 -24.93 -31.51
C SER A 490 -1.78 -25.42 -31.37
N ARG A 491 -1.98 -26.75 -31.37
CA ARG A 491 -3.29 -27.41 -31.29
C ARG A 491 -3.85 -27.53 -29.87
N ILE A 492 -3.04 -28.00 -28.91
CA ILE A 492 -3.46 -28.28 -27.53
C ILE A 492 -2.86 -27.32 -26.48
N GLY A 493 -2.02 -26.37 -26.90
CA GLY A 493 -1.43 -25.37 -26.02
C GLY A 493 -0.49 -25.94 -24.97
N LYS A 494 0.13 -27.11 -25.20
CA LYS A 494 0.95 -27.80 -24.20
C LYS A 494 2.35 -28.06 -24.74
N ILE A 495 3.37 -27.60 -24.03
CA ILE A 495 4.76 -28.01 -24.26
C ILE A 495 5.01 -29.28 -23.42
N PRO A 496 5.55 -30.37 -24.00
CA PRO A 496 5.81 -31.60 -23.24
C PRO A 496 6.82 -31.39 -22.09
N ALA A 497 6.81 -32.35 -21.16
CA ALA A 497 7.88 -32.52 -20.18
C ALA A 497 9.13 -33.04 -20.89
N PHE A 498 10.31 -32.52 -20.54
CA PHE A 498 11.59 -33.04 -21.01
C PHE A 498 12.47 -33.41 -19.82
N GLU A 499 13.19 -34.53 -19.92
CA GLU A 499 14.12 -34.99 -18.87
C GLU A 499 15.30 -34.03 -18.69
N SER A 500 15.78 -33.45 -19.81
CA SER A 500 16.74 -32.34 -19.87
C SER A 500 16.19 -31.01 -19.32
N GLY A 501 14.89 -30.98 -18.98
CA GLY A 501 14.20 -29.80 -18.51
C GLY A 501 13.76 -28.83 -19.61
N ASN A 502 12.83 -27.96 -19.22
CA ASN A 502 12.22 -26.90 -19.98
C ASN A 502 12.76 -25.57 -19.47
N TYR A 503 13.72 -24.99 -20.21
CA TYR A 503 14.21 -23.63 -19.96
C TYR A 503 13.10 -22.61 -20.23
N ILE A 504 12.92 -21.69 -19.29
CA ILE A 504 11.97 -20.59 -19.33
C ILE A 504 12.67 -19.28 -18.95
N SER A 505 12.05 -18.15 -19.31
CA SER A 505 12.47 -16.82 -18.88
C SER A 505 11.31 -16.06 -18.26
N PHE A 506 11.63 -15.15 -17.35
CA PHE A 506 10.67 -14.18 -16.81
C PHE A 506 10.67 -12.85 -17.60
N ASN A 507 11.61 -12.68 -18.55
CA ASN A 507 11.62 -11.51 -19.43
C ASN A 507 10.72 -11.72 -20.65
N LYS A 508 9.93 -10.70 -20.96
CA LYS A 508 9.19 -10.60 -22.21
C LYS A 508 10.07 -9.95 -23.28
N PHE A 509 10.31 -10.67 -24.37
CA PHE A 509 10.95 -10.18 -25.58
C PHE A 509 9.94 -10.23 -26.73
N ASP A 510 9.74 -9.11 -27.42
CA ASP A 510 8.80 -8.99 -28.55
C ASP A 510 9.49 -9.16 -29.93
N ARG A 511 10.77 -9.58 -29.97
CA ARG A 511 11.53 -9.82 -31.21
C ARG A 511 12.39 -11.09 -31.09
N PRO A 512 12.48 -11.96 -32.12
CA PRO A 512 13.26 -13.21 -32.04
C PRO A 512 14.73 -12.96 -31.68
N LYS A 513 15.40 -12.04 -32.38
CA LYS A 513 16.79 -11.65 -32.09
C LYS A 513 16.98 -11.19 -30.65
N SER A 514 16.05 -10.41 -30.10
CA SER A 514 16.15 -9.98 -28.70
C SER A 514 16.04 -11.14 -27.72
N ALA A 515 15.23 -12.16 -28.01
CA ALA A 515 15.15 -13.34 -27.17
C ALA A 515 16.43 -14.19 -27.29
N ALA A 516 16.92 -14.43 -28.51
CA ALA A 516 18.17 -15.18 -28.74
C ALA A 516 19.39 -14.50 -28.10
N ASP A 517 19.61 -13.21 -28.37
CA ASP A 517 20.75 -12.44 -27.87
C ASP A 517 20.82 -12.39 -26.32
N HIS A 518 19.67 -12.26 -25.66
CA HIS A 518 19.61 -12.13 -24.18
C HIS A 518 19.47 -13.45 -23.45
N LEU A 519 18.99 -14.53 -24.08
CA LEU A 519 18.89 -15.86 -23.47
C LEU A 519 20.00 -16.81 -23.94
N GLN A 520 20.96 -16.30 -24.73
CA GLN A 520 22.09 -17.05 -25.29
C GLN A 520 21.64 -18.38 -25.91
N LEU A 521 20.57 -18.30 -26.73
CA LEU A 521 20.00 -19.47 -27.37
C LEU A 521 20.94 -19.97 -28.46
N PRO A 522 21.16 -21.29 -28.56
CA PRO A 522 22.10 -21.84 -29.54
C PRO A 522 21.58 -21.57 -30.96
N PRO A 523 22.45 -21.51 -31.99
CA PRO A 523 22.06 -21.08 -33.34
C PRO A 523 20.91 -21.87 -33.99
N GLN A 524 20.66 -23.09 -33.53
CA GLN A 524 19.53 -23.92 -33.99
C GLN A 524 18.17 -23.49 -33.41
N ASN A 525 18.14 -22.68 -32.35
CA ASN A 525 16.90 -22.13 -31.79
C ASN A 525 16.71 -20.67 -32.23
N ASN A 526 15.94 -20.47 -33.29
CA ASN A 526 15.72 -19.13 -33.87
C ASN A 526 14.77 -18.22 -33.04
N ALA A 527 14.27 -18.68 -31.89
CA ALA A 527 13.43 -17.95 -30.95
C ALA A 527 12.14 -17.32 -31.55
N SER A 528 11.70 -17.78 -32.72
CA SER A 528 10.60 -17.16 -33.47
C SER A 528 9.24 -17.31 -32.82
N ILE A 529 9.05 -18.28 -31.93
CA ILE A 529 7.77 -18.55 -31.29
C ILE A 529 7.88 -18.26 -29.79
N ARG A 530 7.07 -17.32 -29.29
CA ARG A 530 6.93 -17.06 -27.85
C ARG A 530 5.69 -17.74 -27.30
N VAL A 531 5.89 -18.58 -26.28
CA VAL A 531 4.84 -19.15 -25.44
C VAL A 531 4.78 -18.35 -24.14
N GLU A 532 3.65 -17.71 -23.86
CA GLU A 532 3.30 -17.11 -22.56
C GLU A 532 2.48 -18.11 -21.75
N PHE A 533 2.80 -18.28 -20.47
CA PHE A 533 2.10 -19.19 -19.56
C PHE A 533 2.07 -18.67 -18.12
N ASP A 534 1.16 -19.24 -17.32
CA ASP A 534 1.05 -19.04 -15.88
C ASP A 534 2.07 -19.93 -15.16
N THR A 535 2.90 -19.36 -14.27
CA THR A 535 3.94 -20.10 -13.54
C THR A 535 3.42 -20.89 -12.34
N ALA A 536 2.22 -20.62 -11.83
CA ALA A 536 1.66 -21.30 -10.65
C ALA A 536 1.69 -22.84 -10.71
N PRO A 537 1.36 -23.51 -11.84
CA PRO A 537 1.35 -24.98 -11.91
C PRO A 537 2.73 -25.62 -11.78
N ILE A 538 3.80 -24.85 -11.99
CA ILE A 538 5.20 -25.29 -11.94
C ILE A 538 6.00 -24.58 -10.84
N ALA A 539 5.36 -23.71 -10.04
CA ALA A 539 6.05 -22.81 -9.11
C ALA A 539 6.91 -23.55 -8.07
N GLU A 540 6.44 -24.68 -7.53
CA GLU A 540 7.21 -25.53 -6.59
C GLU A 540 8.28 -26.41 -7.29
N ARG A 541 8.27 -26.49 -8.62
CA ARG A 541 9.14 -27.36 -9.43
C ARG A 541 9.97 -26.60 -10.47
N LEU A 542 10.15 -25.30 -10.25
CA LEU A 542 11.15 -24.48 -10.92
C LEU A 542 12.49 -24.56 -10.18
N GLN A 543 13.58 -24.56 -10.91
CA GLN A 543 14.93 -24.52 -10.38
C GLN A 543 15.71 -23.43 -11.11
N ILE A 544 16.69 -22.82 -10.45
CA ILE A 544 17.71 -22.06 -11.15
C ILE A 544 18.61 -23.08 -11.86
N PRO A 545 18.84 -22.98 -13.19
CA PRO A 545 19.73 -23.92 -13.87
C PRO A 545 21.16 -23.74 -13.38
N ASN A 546 21.93 -24.83 -13.36
CA ASN A 546 23.38 -24.70 -13.30
C ASN A 546 23.91 -24.13 -14.63
N GLY A 547 25.02 -23.42 -14.55
CA GLY A 547 25.73 -22.87 -15.69
C GLY A 547 26.16 -23.91 -16.73
N ASN A 548 26.63 -23.43 -17.88
CA ASN A 548 27.12 -24.25 -18.98
C ASN A 548 26.12 -25.36 -19.43
N TYR A 549 24.84 -24.99 -19.58
CA TYR A 549 23.70 -25.89 -19.83
C TYR A 549 23.58 -27.04 -18.81
N GLY A 550 23.59 -26.70 -17.51
CA GLY A 550 23.42 -27.68 -16.45
C GLY A 550 24.69 -28.46 -16.08
N ARG A 551 25.83 -28.16 -16.70
CA ARG A 551 27.11 -28.90 -16.54
C ARG A 551 28.06 -28.28 -15.52
N ALA A 552 27.86 -27.02 -15.15
CA ALA A 552 28.64 -26.36 -14.10
C ALA A 552 28.16 -26.78 -12.70
N ASP A 553 28.99 -26.49 -11.71
CA ASP A 553 28.70 -26.60 -10.27
C ASP A 553 28.05 -25.33 -9.69
N TYR A 554 28.12 -24.20 -10.40
CA TYR A 554 27.47 -22.94 -10.03
C TYR A 554 26.11 -22.73 -10.71
N LEU A 555 25.25 -21.96 -10.06
CA LEU A 555 23.95 -21.52 -10.56
C LEU A 555 24.07 -20.36 -11.55
N GLU A 556 23.24 -20.37 -12.61
CA GLU A 556 23.16 -19.33 -13.63
C GLU A 556 21.73 -18.73 -13.71
N PRO A 557 21.28 -17.95 -12.70
CA PRO A 557 19.95 -17.32 -12.72
C PRO A 557 19.78 -16.25 -13.82
N ILE A 558 20.90 -15.71 -14.30
CA ILE A 558 20.99 -14.73 -15.39
C ILE A 558 22.01 -15.29 -16.38
N THR A 559 21.60 -15.47 -17.63
CA THR A 559 22.45 -16.01 -18.70
C THR A 559 23.69 -15.15 -18.93
N LYS A 560 24.86 -15.78 -18.94
CA LYS A 560 26.17 -15.16 -19.17
C LYS A 560 27.17 -16.14 -19.80
N ASP A 561 27.00 -17.44 -19.61
CA ASP A 561 28.04 -18.46 -19.86
C ASP A 561 28.30 -18.76 -21.35
N PHE A 562 27.41 -18.33 -22.26
CA PHE A 562 27.54 -18.54 -23.72
C PHE A 562 27.63 -17.21 -24.49
N PRO A 563 28.69 -16.42 -24.29
CA PRO A 563 28.85 -15.10 -24.95
C PRO A 563 28.83 -15.18 -26.48
N ASP A 564 29.28 -16.30 -27.05
CA ASP A 564 29.28 -16.56 -28.50
C ASP A 564 27.86 -16.67 -29.10
N PHE A 565 26.85 -16.97 -28.28
CA PHE A 565 25.44 -17.05 -28.69
C PHE A 565 24.67 -15.75 -28.42
N GLY A 566 25.25 -14.82 -27.67
CA GLY A 566 24.62 -13.54 -27.36
C GLY A 566 25.19 -12.87 -26.12
N LYS A 567 24.86 -11.59 -25.95
CA LYS A 567 25.30 -10.76 -24.83
C LYS A 567 24.75 -11.18 -23.45
N GLY A 568 23.75 -12.05 -23.39
CA GLY A 568 23.13 -12.51 -22.15
C GLY A 568 22.31 -11.42 -21.43
N GLY A 569 22.19 -11.57 -20.10
CA GLY A 569 21.39 -10.69 -19.24
C GLY A 569 19.90 -11.07 -19.12
N GLY A 570 19.45 -12.15 -19.75
CA GLY A 570 18.11 -12.69 -19.55
C GLY A 570 18.02 -13.56 -18.29
N TYR A 571 16.97 -13.38 -17.51
CA TYR A 571 16.66 -14.24 -16.37
C TYR A 571 16.15 -15.59 -16.86
N GLN A 572 16.64 -16.68 -16.28
CA GLN A 572 16.25 -18.04 -16.63
C GLN A 572 15.91 -18.91 -15.43
N ALA A 573 14.99 -19.85 -15.64
CA ALA A 573 14.68 -20.94 -14.73
C ALA A 573 14.39 -22.21 -15.55
N ILE A 574 14.46 -23.37 -14.92
CA ILE A 574 14.21 -24.67 -15.55
C ILE A 574 13.15 -25.45 -14.78
N THR A 575 12.28 -26.17 -15.48
CA THR A 575 11.36 -27.16 -14.87
C THR A 575 11.36 -28.45 -15.67
N LYS A 576 11.15 -29.60 -15.03
CA LYS A 576 10.93 -30.87 -15.76
C LYS A 576 9.46 -31.08 -16.14
N ASP A 577 8.55 -30.25 -15.64
CA ASP A 577 7.11 -30.35 -15.91
C ASP A 577 6.74 -29.94 -17.35
N SER A 578 5.63 -30.47 -17.85
CA SER A 578 4.98 -29.94 -19.05
C SER A 578 4.38 -28.55 -18.80
N ILE A 579 4.59 -27.62 -19.72
CA ILE A 579 4.11 -26.24 -19.61
C ILE A 579 2.81 -26.08 -20.38
N GLN A 580 1.77 -25.52 -19.75
CA GLN A 580 0.50 -25.21 -20.39
C GLN A 580 0.48 -23.74 -20.81
N ALA A 581 0.53 -23.49 -22.12
CA ALA A 581 0.42 -22.17 -22.72
C ALA A 581 -0.91 -21.50 -22.37
N LYS A 582 -0.82 -20.21 -22.06
CA LYS A 582 -1.93 -19.26 -22.09
C LYS A 582 -2.07 -18.65 -23.48
N ARG A 583 -0.96 -18.24 -24.10
CA ARG A 583 -0.93 -17.58 -25.41
C ARG A 583 0.36 -17.94 -26.16
N ILE A 584 0.28 -18.10 -27.48
CA ILE A 584 1.42 -18.41 -28.36
C ILE A 584 1.42 -17.42 -29.51
N VAL A 585 2.59 -16.82 -29.79
CA VAL A 585 2.76 -15.79 -30.82
C VAL A 585 3.98 -16.11 -31.67
N ASP A 586 3.84 -16.09 -33.00
CA ASP A 586 4.98 -16.00 -33.91
C ASP A 586 5.48 -14.55 -33.91
N LEU A 587 6.69 -14.33 -33.39
CA LEU A 587 7.31 -13.01 -33.23
C LEU A 587 7.85 -12.40 -34.54
N ARG A 588 7.86 -13.14 -35.65
CA ARG A 588 8.23 -12.61 -36.97
C ARG A 588 7.05 -11.94 -37.65
N THR A 589 5.86 -12.50 -37.44
CA THR A 589 4.58 -12.06 -38.06
C THR A 589 3.66 -11.35 -37.08
N ASN A 590 3.97 -11.37 -35.78
CA ASN A 590 3.08 -11.00 -34.66
C ASN A 590 1.73 -11.74 -34.62
N LYS A 591 1.59 -12.85 -35.37
CA LYS A 591 0.36 -13.63 -35.40
C LYS A 591 0.21 -14.45 -34.11
N VAL A 592 -0.96 -14.34 -33.47
CA VAL A 592 -1.37 -15.25 -32.39
C VAL A 592 -1.67 -16.61 -33.01
N ILE A 593 -0.97 -17.64 -32.57
CA ILE A 593 -1.13 -19.03 -33.04
C ILE A 593 -2.15 -19.77 -32.16
N PHE A 594 -2.15 -19.48 -30.86
CA PHE A 594 -3.02 -20.10 -29.86
C PHE A 594 -3.31 -19.11 -28.73
N GLU A 595 -4.55 -19.06 -28.22
CA GLU A 595 -4.92 -18.30 -27.03
C GLU A 595 -6.01 -19.03 -26.24
N ARG A 596 -5.75 -19.29 -24.96
CA ARG A 596 -6.60 -20.09 -24.09
C ARG A 596 -7.70 -19.24 -23.46
N GLY A 597 -8.92 -19.35 -23.98
CA GLY A 597 -10.10 -18.65 -23.44
C GLY A 597 -11.03 -18.05 -24.49
N ILE A 598 -10.67 -18.12 -25.78
CA ILE A 598 -11.52 -17.66 -26.89
C ILE A 598 -12.11 -18.89 -27.59
N LYS A 599 -13.41 -19.09 -27.39
CA LYS A 599 -14.34 -19.81 -28.27
C LYS A 599 -15.63 -19.01 -28.31
#